data_AF-A0A538NGG0-F1
#
_entry.id   AF-A0A538NGG0-F1
#
_cell.length_a   1.000
_cell.length_b   1.000
_cell.length_c   1.000
_cell.angle_alpha   90.00
_cell.angle_beta   90.00
_cell.angle_gamma   90.00
#
_symmetry.space_group_name_H-M   'P 1'
#
loop_
_entity.id
_entity.type
_entity.pdbx_description
1 polymer ?
#
loop_
_entity_poly.entity_id
_entity_poly.type
_entity_poly.pdbx_seq_one_letter_code
_entity_poly.pdbx_strand_id
1 'polypeptide(L)'
;MHFSSKGLHLNLDDAWQDEPLGLPVVDVHNWGPQLRFSAPPRLVAKFYRDHETHLALPFLLYGSGDFHYLTALRLRCVARPIVVVSFDNHPDWDVRPPKWGCGGWVNRAL
;
A
#
# COMPACT_ATOMS: atom_id res chain seq x y z
N MET A 1 27.32 7.19 9.64
CA MET A 1 26.76 6.18 8.73
C MET A 1 25.49 6.78 8.14
N HIS A 2 25.49 7.14 6.86
CA HIS A 2 24.33 7.72 6.18
C HIS A 2 23.39 6.58 5.75
N PHE A 3 22.37 6.28 6.55
CA PHE A 3 21.24 5.51 6.05
C PHE A 3 20.40 6.43 5.16
N SER A 4 20.75 6.51 3.88
CA SER A 4 19.80 6.94 2.85
C SER A 4 18.76 5.83 2.76
N SER A 5 17.68 5.90 3.54
CA SER A 5 16.73 4.78 3.61
C SER A 5 15.96 4.69 2.29
N LYS A 6 16.38 3.77 1.42
CA LYS A 6 15.65 3.38 0.22
C LYS A 6 14.39 2.55 0.54
N GLY A 7 14.16 2.25 1.82
CA GLY A 7 13.09 1.39 2.32
C GLY A 7 12.41 1.92 3.58
N LEU A 8 11.13 1.61 3.74
CA LEU A 8 10.31 1.96 4.91
C LEU A 8 9.32 0.85 5.24
N HIS A 9 9.04 0.66 6.52
CA HIS A 9 7.88 -0.09 7.01
C HIS A 9 6.78 0.88 7.46
N LEU A 10 5.65 0.90 6.76
CA LEU A 10 4.47 1.67 7.10
C LEU A 10 3.50 0.77 7.87
N ASN A 11 3.52 0.86 9.20
CA ASN A 11 2.80 -0.05 10.08
C ASN A 11 1.30 0.28 10.12
N LEU A 12 0.47 -0.59 9.55
CA LEU A 12 -0.99 -0.46 9.51
C LEU A 12 -1.70 -1.36 10.53
N ASP A 13 -1.09 -2.46 10.95
CA ASP A 13 -1.75 -3.49 11.76
C ASP A 13 -0.83 -4.45 12.53
N ASP A 14 0.42 -4.06 12.77
CA ASP A 14 1.41 -4.81 13.56
C ASP A 14 1.78 -6.20 12.99
N ALA A 15 1.42 -6.50 11.74
CA ALA A 15 1.69 -7.79 11.11
C ALA A 15 3.16 -8.22 11.08
N TRP A 16 4.09 -7.26 11.26
CA TRP A 16 5.54 -7.46 11.19
C TRP A 16 6.27 -7.01 12.48
N GLN A 17 5.56 -6.84 13.60
CA GLN A 17 6.13 -6.25 14.83
C GLN A 17 7.33 -7.01 15.40
N ASP A 18 7.37 -8.33 15.22
CA ASP A 18 8.40 -9.23 15.78
C ASP A 18 9.50 -9.57 14.77
N GLU A 19 9.40 -9.06 13.54
CA GLU A 19 10.32 -9.38 12.45
C GLU A 19 11.49 -8.41 12.41
N PRO A 20 12.76 -8.90 12.36
CA PRO A 20 13.94 -8.04 12.37
C PRO A 20 14.23 -7.44 10.98
N LEU A 21 13.29 -6.67 10.44
CA LEU A 21 13.29 -6.16 9.07
C LEU A 21 14.41 -5.13 8.79
N GLY A 22 14.95 -4.49 9.84
CA GLY A 22 15.97 -3.44 9.69
C GLY A 22 15.49 -2.19 8.93
N LEU A 23 14.17 -1.99 8.82
CA LEU A 23 13.55 -0.84 8.16
C LEU A 23 13.14 0.22 9.20
N PRO A 24 13.28 1.52 8.90
CA PRO A 24 12.59 2.55 9.67
C PRO A 24 11.08 2.29 9.67
N VAL A 25 10.44 2.53 10.81
CA VAL A 25 9.00 2.30 10.98
C VAL A 25 8.28 3.64 11.09
N VAL A 26 7.23 3.81 10.29
CA VAL A 26 6.25 4.88 10.44
C VAL A 26 4.94 4.25 10.89
N ASP A 27 4.50 4.62 12.09
CA ASP A 27 3.23 4.14 12.65
C ASP A 27 2.05 4.91 12.06
N VAL A 28 1.17 4.16 11.37
CA VAL A 28 -0.11 4.62 10.84
C VAL A 28 -1.23 3.66 11.21
N HIS A 29 -1.09 2.97 12.35
CA HIS A 29 -2.03 1.95 12.81
C HIS A 29 -3.46 2.49 12.93
N ASN A 30 -3.63 3.79 13.19
CA ASN A 30 -4.92 4.47 13.20
C ASN A 30 -5.69 4.41 11.85
N TRP A 31 -5.00 4.19 10.74
CA TRP A 31 -5.59 3.95 9.42
C TRP A 31 -6.02 2.50 9.20
N GLY A 32 -5.38 1.55 9.89
CA GLY A 32 -5.57 0.10 9.71
C GLY A 32 -7.04 -0.32 9.68
N PRO A 33 -7.81 -0.12 10.76
CA PRO A 33 -9.22 -0.53 10.80
C PRO A 33 -10.10 0.09 9.71
N GLN A 34 -9.74 1.29 9.23
CA GLN A 34 -10.54 2.02 8.24
C GLN A 34 -10.19 1.65 6.79
N LEU A 35 -9.00 1.09 6.58
CA LEU A 35 -8.49 0.70 5.27
C LEU A 35 -8.50 -0.83 5.06
N ARG A 36 -8.66 -1.65 6.10
CA ARG A 36 -8.59 -3.12 5.97
C ARG A 36 -9.63 -3.66 4.99
N PHE A 37 -9.19 -4.50 4.04
CA PHE A 37 -9.94 -5.12 2.93
C PHE A 37 -10.54 -4.17 1.88
N SER A 38 -11.18 -3.09 2.31
CA SER A 38 -11.85 -2.15 1.43
C SER A 38 -12.08 -0.79 2.11
N ALA A 39 -12.13 0.27 1.32
CA ALA A 39 -12.37 1.63 1.81
C ALA A 39 -13.14 2.49 0.79
N PRO A 40 -13.92 3.49 1.26
CA PRO A 40 -14.55 4.44 0.34
C PRO A 40 -13.50 5.34 -0.33
N PRO A 41 -13.70 5.77 -1.59
CA PRO A 41 -12.72 6.56 -2.35
C PRO A 41 -12.19 7.80 -1.61
N ARG A 42 -13.07 8.50 -0.86
CA ARG A 42 -12.70 9.68 -0.07
C ARG A 42 -11.62 9.40 0.97
N LEU A 43 -11.67 8.21 1.60
CA LEU A 43 -10.74 7.83 2.66
C LEU A 43 -9.41 7.41 2.05
N VAL A 44 -9.45 6.63 0.96
CA VAL A 44 -8.26 6.25 0.19
C VAL A 44 -7.52 7.49 -0.34
N ALA A 45 -8.26 8.47 -0.88
CA ALA A 45 -7.68 9.73 -1.35
C ALA A 45 -7.07 10.54 -0.19
N LYS A 46 -7.67 10.52 1.00
CA LYS A 46 -7.08 11.16 2.18
C LYS A 46 -5.79 10.46 2.60
N PHE A 47 -5.81 9.13 2.69
CA PHE A 47 -4.62 8.34 2.99
C PHE A 47 -3.48 8.62 1.99
N TYR A 48 -3.80 8.67 0.70
CA TYR A 48 -2.81 8.98 -0.34
C TYR A 48 -2.15 10.34 -0.12
N ARG A 49 -2.93 11.40 0.10
CA ARG A 49 -2.36 12.74 0.34
C ARG A 49 -1.50 12.79 1.60
N ASP A 50 -1.93 12.11 2.65
CA ASP A 50 -1.24 12.15 3.94
C ASP A 50 0.08 11.34 3.91
N HIS A 51 0.24 10.39 2.98
CA HIS A 51 1.38 9.46 2.91
C HIS A 51 2.05 9.32 1.53
N GLU A 52 1.84 10.26 0.62
CA GLU A 52 2.35 10.20 -0.76
C GLU A 52 3.87 10.01 -0.81
N THR A 53 4.60 10.73 0.04
CA THR A 53 6.06 10.66 0.14
C THR A 53 6.54 9.28 0.58
N HIS A 54 5.83 8.62 1.50
CA HIS A 54 6.12 7.25 1.93
C HIS A 54 5.82 6.25 0.81
N LEU A 55 4.70 6.43 0.10
CA LEU A 55 4.28 5.55 -1.00
C LEU A 55 5.25 5.59 -2.19
N ALA A 56 5.91 6.73 -2.40
CA ALA A 56 6.90 6.94 -3.45
C ALA A 56 8.28 6.31 -3.14
N LEU A 57 8.49 5.75 -1.96
CA LEU A 57 9.78 5.13 -1.63
C LEU A 57 10.06 3.88 -2.49
N PRO A 58 11.33 3.65 -2.89
CA PRO A 58 11.69 2.52 -3.74
C PRO A 58 11.26 1.16 -3.15
N PHE A 59 11.44 0.99 -1.85
CA PHE A 59 10.99 -0.18 -1.11
C PHE A 59 9.99 0.25 -0.02
N LEU A 60 8.84 -0.41 0.01
CA LEU A 60 7.82 -0.15 1.02
C LEU A 60 7.20 -1.49 1.44
N LEU A 61 7.30 -1.78 2.73
CA LEU A 61 6.52 -2.83 3.38
C LEU A 61 5.37 -2.15 4.14
N TYR A 62 4.15 -2.66 4.03
CA TYR A 62 3.01 -2.06 4.72
C TYR A 62 1.93 -3.09 5.04
N GLY A 63 1.53 -3.14 6.32
CA GLY A 63 0.46 -3.99 6.84
C GLY A 63 0.57 -5.49 6.49
N SER A 64 -0.50 -6.22 6.82
CA SER A 64 -0.77 -7.56 6.30
C SER A 64 -1.32 -7.54 4.87
N GLY A 65 -1.64 -8.73 4.31
CA GLY A 65 -2.23 -8.87 2.98
C GLY A 65 -3.55 -8.10 2.79
N ASP A 66 -4.27 -7.80 3.87
CA ASP A 66 -5.58 -7.12 3.81
C ASP A 66 -5.53 -5.67 3.25
N PHE A 67 -4.33 -5.15 3.01
CA PHE A 67 -4.10 -3.78 2.52
C PHE A 67 -3.57 -3.73 1.09
N HIS A 68 -3.40 -4.87 0.41
CA HIS A 68 -2.69 -4.94 -0.87
C HIS A 68 -3.26 -4.04 -1.98
N TYR A 69 -4.55 -3.67 -1.89
CA TYR A 69 -5.17 -2.74 -2.83
C TYR A 69 -4.58 -1.32 -2.80
N LEU A 70 -3.86 -0.95 -1.73
CA LEU A 70 -3.10 0.30 -1.65
C LEU A 70 -1.90 0.31 -2.61
N THR A 71 -1.52 -0.83 -3.19
CA THR A 71 -0.52 -0.91 -4.28
C THR A 71 -0.87 0.02 -5.43
N ALA A 72 -2.15 0.13 -5.79
CA ALA A 72 -2.61 1.03 -6.85
C ALA A 72 -2.25 2.51 -6.57
N LEU A 73 -2.11 2.92 -5.30
CA LEU A 73 -1.63 4.26 -4.95
C LEU A 73 -0.13 4.43 -5.17
N ARG A 74 0.68 3.39 -4.89
CA ARG A 74 2.13 3.42 -5.15
C ARG A 74 2.43 3.55 -6.64
N LEU A 75 1.66 2.87 -7.48
CA LEU A 75 1.87 2.89 -8.93
C LEU A 75 1.62 4.29 -9.52
N ARG A 76 0.79 5.13 -8.88
CA ARG A 76 0.59 6.54 -9.27
C ARG A 76 1.85 7.40 -9.12
N CYS A 77 2.78 7.00 -8.24
CA CYS A 77 4.05 7.71 -8.05
C CYS A 77 5.04 7.42 -9.19
N VAL A 78 4.75 6.50 -10.12
CA VAL A 78 5.63 6.15 -11.22
C VAL A 78 5.18 6.80 -12.52
N ALA A 79 5.88 7.86 -12.95
CA ALA A 79 5.49 8.69 -14.09
C ALA A 79 5.76 8.07 -15.49
N ARG A 80 6.23 6.81 -15.56
CA ARG A 80 6.59 6.13 -16.81
C ARG A 80 5.93 4.76 -16.88
N PRO A 81 5.72 4.21 -18.09
CA PRO A 81 5.25 2.84 -18.23
C PRO A 81 6.16 1.85 -17.49
N ILE A 82 5.54 0.91 -16.79
CA ILE A 82 6.22 -0.11 -15.99
C ILE A 82 5.55 -1.47 -16.19
N VAL A 83 6.32 -2.52 -15.93
CA VAL A 83 5.81 -3.88 -15.79
C VAL A 83 5.65 -4.16 -14.30
N VAL A 84 4.46 -4.59 -13.90
CA VAL A 84 4.17 -5.01 -12.52
C VAL A 84 4.13 -6.54 -12.50
N VAL A 85 4.92 -7.14 -11.61
CA VAL A 85 4.88 -8.57 -11.31
C VAL A 85 4.20 -8.73 -9.96
N SER A 86 3.02 -9.34 -9.94
CA SER A 86 2.25 -9.59 -8.72
C SER A 86 2.39 -11.05 -8.30
N PHE A 87 2.80 -11.28 -7.06
CA PHE A 87 2.79 -12.59 -6.42
C PHE A 87 1.57 -12.65 -5.50
N ASP A 88 0.46 -13.14 -6.04
CA ASP A 88 -0.79 -13.31 -5.31
C ASP A 88 -1.50 -14.55 -5.87
N ASN A 89 -2.34 -15.18 -5.05
CA ASN A 89 -3.23 -16.25 -5.48
C ASN A 89 -4.45 -15.70 -6.26
N HIS A 90 -4.68 -14.38 -6.21
CA HIS A 90 -5.79 -13.70 -6.87
C HIS A 90 -5.29 -12.70 -7.92
N PRO A 91 -6.00 -12.57 -9.06
CA PRO A 91 -5.63 -11.62 -10.10
C PRO A 91 -6.01 -10.16 -9.79
N ASP A 92 -6.86 -9.92 -8.79
CA ASP A 92 -7.27 -8.58 -8.32
C ASP A 92 -7.78 -7.57 -9.38
N TRP A 93 -8.40 -8.09 -10.42
CA TRP A 93 -8.94 -7.34 -11.55
C TRP A 93 -10.48 -7.32 -11.62
N ASP A 94 -11.19 -7.46 -10.50
CA ASP A 94 -12.65 -7.27 -10.49
C ASP A 94 -13.01 -5.81 -10.82
N VAL A 95 -14.04 -5.64 -11.65
CA VAL A 95 -14.55 -4.34 -12.13
C VAL A 95 -15.78 -3.86 -11.35
N ARG A 96 -16.39 -4.73 -10.55
CA ARG A 96 -17.71 -4.52 -9.93
C ARG A 96 -17.76 -3.77 -8.60
N PRO A 97 -16.69 -3.66 -7.76
CA PRO A 97 -16.88 -3.09 -6.43
C PRO A 97 -17.01 -1.55 -6.46
N PRO A 98 -18.05 -0.97 -5.83
CA PRO A 98 -18.22 0.49 -5.75
C PRO A 98 -17.16 1.16 -4.86
N LYS A 99 -16.50 0.39 -3.99
CA LYS A 99 -15.41 0.81 -3.12
C LYS A 99 -14.05 0.41 -3.70
N TRP A 100 -12.99 0.99 -3.17
CA TRP A 100 -11.66 0.41 -3.33
C TRP A 100 -11.58 -0.85 -2.47
N GLY A 101 -10.89 -1.88 -2.94
CA GLY A 101 -10.65 -3.08 -2.15
C GLY A 101 -9.73 -4.07 -2.86
N CYS A 102 -9.32 -5.09 -2.10
CA CYS A 102 -8.34 -6.10 -2.51
C CYS A 102 -8.60 -6.67 -3.91
N GLY A 103 -9.81 -7.17 -4.18
CA GLY A 103 -10.09 -7.88 -5.44
C GLY A 103 -10.13 -7.05 -6.73
N GLY A 104 -9.91 -5.74 -6.69
CA GLY A 104 -10.11 -4.86 -7.87
C GLY A 104 -9.04 -3.78 -8.06
N TRP A 105 -7.89 -3.89 -7.38
CA TRP A 105 -6.89 -2.81 -7.41
C TRP A 105 -6.17 -2.67 -8.75
N VAL A 106 -6.04 -3.76 -9.54
CA VAL A 106 -5.38 -3.70 -10.85
C VAL A 106 -6.10 -2.71 -11.76
N ASN A 107 -7.44 -2.75 -11.78
CA ASN A 107 -8.25 -1.79 -12.54
C ASN A 107 -8.19 -0.34 -11.99
N ARG A 108 -7.69 -0.13 -10.77
CA ARG A 108 -7.48 1.21 -10.20
C ARG A 108 -6.08 1.76 -10.52
N ALA A 109 -5.18 0.89 -10.96
CA ALA A 109 -3.80 1.21 -11.33
C ALA A 109 -3.62 1.42 -12.84
N LEU A 110 -4.46 0.78 -13.66
CA LEU A 110 -4.60 1.02 -15.10
C LEU A 110 -5.41 2.31 -15.36
#